data_AF-F0X643-F1
#
_entry.id   AF-F0X643-F1
#
_cell.length_a   1.000
_cell.length_b   1.000
_cell.length_c   1.000
_cell.angle_alpha   90.00
_cell.angle_beta   90.00
_cell.angle_gamma   90.00
#
_symmetry.space_group_name_H-M   'P 1'
#
loop_
_entity.id
_entity.type
_entity.pdbx_description
1 polymer ?
#
loop_
_entity_poly.entity_id
_entity_poly.type
_entity_poly.pdbx_seq_one_letter_code
_entity_poly.pdbx_strand_id
1 'polypeptide(L)'
;MAGGLECTITSQISACNSDVECLPCGFTDWGSWSPCSASCDGGLTIRTRELTHSAPGCDSLLKETSSCNSSPCPVDCVLSFWSPWTGCSKFLCEGTKSRYRVVVREAMNGGTACPSSNQLRQVVECSGCEGICDTQLEPICQNSGECFNIGNDGYYCKCAEGFYGRNCTISSDNKFNIILGTSSGLAVGLLVILFILLLGRSRN
;
A
#
# COMPACT_ATOMS: atom_id res chain seq x y z
N MET A 1 -15.22 -4.89 93.65
CA MET A 1 -15.61 -5.44 92.35
C MET A 1 -16.86 -4.68 91.91
N ALA A 2 -16.72 -3.67 91.03
CA ALA A 2 -17.88 -2.98 90.46
C ALA A 2 -18.30 -3.77 89.22
N GLY A 3 -19.43 -4.46 89.29
CA GLY A 3 -20.03 -5.15 88.14
C GLY A 3 -20.81 -4.15 87.31
N GLY A 4 -20.27 -3.78 86.15
CA GLY A 4 -21.01 -3.01 85.15
C GLY A 4 -22.15 -3.85 84.60
N LEU A 5 -23.37 -3.30 84.62
CA LEU A 5 -24.49 -3.86 83.87
C LEU A 5 -24.29 -3.48 82.41
N GLU A 6 -24.10 -4.49 81.56
CA GLU A 6 -24.01 -4.35 80.10
C GLU A 6 -25.22 -3.57 79.58
N CYS A 7 -24.96 -2.41 78.99
CA CYS A 7 -25.99 -1.65 78.29
C CYS A 7 -26.36 -2.40 77.00
N THR A 8 -27.50 -3.07 76.98
CA THR A 8 -28.05 -3.66 75.75
C THR A 8 -28.43 -2.54 74.78
N ILE A 9 -27.74 -2.47 73.65
CA ILE A 9 -28.05 -1.51 72.58
C ILE A 9 -29.40 -1.92 71.98
N THR A 10 -30.47 -1.19 72.35
CA THR A 10 -31.79 -1.32 71.73
C THR A 10 -31.88 -0.37 70.55
N SER A 11 -31.90 -0.91 69.33
CA SER A 11 -32.21 -0.14 68.12
C SER A 11 -33.67 -0.33 67.73
N GLN A 12 -34.42 0.76 67.58
CA GLN A 12 -35.74 0.76 66.97
C GLN A 12 -35.63 1.33 65.56
N ILE A 13 -36.13 0.60 64.58
CA ILE A 13 -36.19 1.03 63.19
C ILE A 13 -37.67 1.16 62.83
N SER A 14 -38.09 2.33 62.40
CA SER A 14 -39.43 2.58 61.87
C SER A 14 -39.31 3.23 60.49
N ALA A 15 -40.23 2.91 59.59
CA ALA A 15 -40.35 3.63 58.33
C ALA A 15 -40.67 5.10 58.62
N CYS A 16 -39.91 6.02 58.03
CA CYS A 16 -40.25 7.43 57.99
C CYS A 16 -41.08 7.73 56.74
N ASN A 17 -42.00 8.69 56.83
CA ASN A 17 -42.81 9.16 55.69
C ASN A 17 -43.67 8.08 55.01
N SER A 18 -44.30 7.20 55.81
CA SER A 18 -45.23 6.17 55.31
C SER A 18 -46.45 6.72 54.57
N ASP A 19 -46.74 8.01 54.76
CA ASP A 19 -47.90 8.70 54.18
C ASP A 19 -47.52 9.51 52.92
N VAL A 20 -46.25 9.43 52.48
CA VAL A 20 -45.75 10.13 51.28
C VAL A 20 -45.53 9.12 50.17
N GLU A 21 -46.33 9.21 49.10
CA GLU A 21 -46.10 8.44 47.88
C GLU A 21 -44.86 8.94 47.14
N CYS A 22 -43.90 8.05 46.89
CA CYS A 22 -42.75 8.35 46.05
C CYS A 22 -43.19 8.37 44.59
N LEU A 23 -43.29 9.56 44.00
CA LEU A 23 -43.63 9.70 42.59
C LEU A 23 -42.40 9.34 41.73
N PRO A 24 -42.53 8.44 40.72
CA PRO A 24 -41.43 8.09 39.85
C PRO A 24 -41.12 9.23 38.85
N CYS A 25 -39.99 9.12 38.16
CA CYS A 25 -39.63 10.05 37.09
C CYS A 25 -40.76 10.18 36.05
N GLY A 26 -41.11 11.42 35.70
CA GLY A 26 -41.99 11.74 34.58
C GLY A 26 -41.18 12.27 33.41
N PHE A 27 -41.50 11.85 32.19
CA PHE A 27 -40.82 12.30 30.98
C PHE A 27 -41.80 12.80 29.92
N THR A 28 -41.32 13.66 29.02
CA THR A 28 -42.00 13.94 27.75
C THR A 28 -41.91 12.73 26.82
N ASP A 29 -42.66 12.79 25.72
CA ASP A 29 -42.36 11.94 24.57
C ASP A 29 -40.92 12.18 24.08
N TRP A 30 -40.36 11.16 23.44
CA TRP A 30 -39.05 11.27 22.83
C TRP A 30 -39.06 12.25 21.66
N GLY A 31 -38.02 13.07 21.57
CA GLY A 31 -37.71 13.82 20.36
C GLY A 31 -37.30 12.90 19.20
N SER A 32 -37.18 13.50 18.02
CA SER A 32 -36.67 12.81 16.83
C SER A 32 -35.24 12.34 17.03
N TRP A 33 -34.91 11.20 16.40
CA TRP A 33 -33.54 10.74 16.28
C TRP A 33 -32.67 11.76 15.54
N SER A 34 -31.45 11.95 16.01
CA SER A 34 -30.43 12.71 15.29
C SER A 34 -30.05 12.00 13.98
N PRO A 35 -29.42 12.71 13.03
CA PRO A 35 -28.66 12.05 11.98
C PRO A 35 -27.66 11.05 12.58
N CYS A 36 -27.37 9.98 11.85
CA CYS A 36 -26.36 9.01 12.24
C CYS A 36 -24.97 9.67 12.23
N SER A 37 -24.12 9.34 13.20
CA SER A 37 -22.76 9.89 13.29
C SER A 37 -21.83 9.46 12.15
N ALA A 38 -22.16 8.38 11.46
CA ALA A 38 -21.42 7.86 10.31
C ALA A 38 -22.41 7.43 9.23
N SER A 39 -22.01 7.52 7.96
CA SER A 39 -22.80 7.07 6.82
C SER A 39 -22.65 5.57 6.52
N CYS A 40 -21.60 4.93 7.04
CA CYS A 40 -21.24 3.53 6.85
C CYS A 40 -20.24 3.09 7.95
N ASP A 41 -19.89 1.80 8.00
CA ASP A 41 -19.04 1.16 9.01
C ASP A 41 -19.54 1.27 10.47
N GLY A 42 -20.84 1.59 10.63
CA GLY A 42 -21.48 1.76 11.93
C GLY A 42 -21.34 3.18 12.47
N GLY A 43 -22.45 3.68 12.99
CA GLY A 43 -22.53 4.94 13.71
C GLY A 43 -23.56 4.87 14.82
N LEU A 44 -23.70 5.98 15.52
CA LEU A 44 -24.68 6.15 16.58
C LEU A 44 -25.65 7.26 16.20
N THR A 45 -26.92 7.05 16.52
CA THR A 45 -27.95 8.08 16.53
C THR A 45 -28.46 8.26 17.94
N ILE A 46 -28.82 9.50 18.27
CA ILE A 46 -29.20 9.91 19.62
C ILE A 46 -30.57 10.56 19.55
N ARG A 47 -31.43 10.27 20.52
CA ARG A 47 -32.63 11.06 20.80
C ARG A 47 -32.67 11.46 22.26
N THR A 48 -33.37 12.56 22.54
CA THR A 48 -33.50 13.12 23.88
C THR A 48 -34.97 13.33 24.25
N ARG A 49 -35.24 13.34 25.54
CA ARG A 49 -36.53 13.71 26.15
C ARG A 49 -36.26 14.58 27.37
N GLU A 50 -37.28 15.27 27.86
CA GLU A 50 -37.18 16.15 29.02
C GLU A 50 -37.96 15.61 30.21
N LEU A 51 -37.65 16.11 31.41
CA LEU A 51 -38.38 15.76 32.63
C LEU A 51 -39.69 16.54 32.70
N THR A 52 -40.78 15.83 32.94
CA THR A 52 -42.04 16.44 33.41
C THR A 52 -42.14 16.40 34.94
N HIS A 53 -41.52 15.40 35.57
CA HIS A 53 -41.38 15.29 37.02
C HIS A 53 -40.01 14.71 37.39
N SER A 54 -39.32 15.35 38.34
CA SER A 54 -37.96 14.97 38.77
C SER A 54 -37.97 14.17 40.06
N ALA A 55 -37.15 13.12 40.10
CA ALA A 55 -36.84 12.29 41.25
C ALA A 55 -35.34 11.94 41.24
N PRO A 56 -34.76 11.42 42.34
CA PRO A 56 -33.34 11.09 42.38
C PRO A 56 -32.94 10.10 41.27
N GLY A 57 -31.97 10.48 40.43
CA GLY A 57 -31.42 9.64 39.36
C GLY A 57 -32.13 9.72 38.00
N CYS A 58 -33.13 10.58 37.81
CA CYS A 58 -33.84 10.68 36.53
C CYS A 58 -32.99 11.24 35.38
N ASP A 59 -31.98 12.09 35.66
CA ASP A 59 -31.18 12.77 34.63
C ASP A 59 -30.42 11.81 33.71
N SER A 60 -30.04 10.63 34.20
CA SER A 60 -29.37 9.61 33.37
C SER A 60 -30.29 8.95 32.34
N LEU A 61 -31.60 9.19 32.40
CA LEU A 61 -32.62 8.56 31.54
C LEU A 61 -33.13 9.49 30.44
N LEU A 62 -32.49 10.65 30.23
CA LEU A 62 -32.91 11.68 29.27
C LEU A 62 -32.37 11.48 27.85
N LYS A 63 -31.42 10.56 27.68
CA LYS A 63 -30.74 10.31 26.41
C LYS A 63 -30.79 8.84 26.07
N GLU A 64 -31.18 8.54 24.84
CA GLU A 64 -31.12 7.20 24.28
C GLU A 64 -30.20 7.19 23.07
N THR A 65 -29.44 6.12 22.92
CA THR A 65 -28.50 5.93 21.82
C THR A 65 -28.79 4.60 21.14
N SER A 66 -28.83 4.61 19.81
CA SER A 66 -29.00 3.41 18.99
C SER A 66 -27.93 3.35 17.91
N SER A 67 -27.55 2.14 17.50
CA SER A 67 -26.68 1.91 16.34
C SER A 67 -27.41 2.20 15.04
N CYS A 68 -26.69 2.72 14.05
CA CYS A 68 -27.19 2.97 12.69
C CYS A 68 -26.07 2.74 11.65
N ASN A 69 -26.45 2.63 10.37
CA ASN A 69 -25.53 2.55 9.22
C ASN A 69 -24.41 1.49 9.35
N SER A 70 -24.77 0.25 9.69
CA SER A 70 -23.83 -0.88 9.86
C SER A 70 -23.26 -1.44 8.55
N SER A 71 -23.75 -0.98 7.39
CA SER A 71 -23.22 -1.39 6.09
C SER A 71 -21.78 -0.91 5.92
N PRO A 72 -20.88 -1.74 5.36
CA PRO A 72 -19.48 -1.38 5.27
C PRO A 72 -19.27 -0.23 4.27
N CYS A 73 -18.27 0.60 4.52
CA CYS A 73 -17.99 1.74 3.63
C CYS A 73 -17.48 1.28 2.26
N PRO A 74 -17.83 2.02 1.18
CA PRO A 74 -17.27 1.79 -0.15
C PRO A 74 -15.76 2.02 -0.12
N VAL A 75 -15.01 1.07 -0.67
CA VAL A 75 -13.57 1.12 -0.77
C VAL A 75 -13.19 1.15 -2.24
N ASP A 76 -12.58 2.25 -2.66
CA ASP A 76 -12.13 2.39 -4.04
C ASP A 76 -10.90 1.53 -4.33
N CYS A 77 -10.79 1.14 -5.60
CA CYS A 77 -9.58 0.55 -6.15
C CYS A 77 -8.36 1.44 -5.90
N VAL A 78 -7.22 0.81 -5.57
CA VAL A 78 -5.92 1.47 -5.47
C VAL A 78 -4.97 0.85 -6.48
N LEU A 79 -4.37 1.69 -7.32
CA LEU A 79 -3.33 1.30 -8.25
C LEU A 79 -1.95 1.65 -7.69
N SER A 80 -0.92 0.90 -8.11
CA SER A 80 0.46 1.27 -7.84
C SER A 80 0.82 2.56 -8.59
N PHE A 81 1.95 3.16 -8.21
CA PHE A 81 2.63 4.07 -9.12
C PHE A 81 3.01 3.35 -10.42
N TRP A 82 3.15 4.13 -11.48
CA TRP A 82 3.72 3.62 -12.72
C TRP A 82 5.17 3.18 -12.49
N SER A 83 5.54 2.06 -13.11
CA SER A 83 6.94 1.70 -13.29
C SER A 83 7.68 2.81 -14.06
N PRO A 84 9.02 2.86 -13.97
CA PRO A 84 9.81 3.55 -14.97
C PRO A 84 9.46 3.04 -16.38
N TRP A 85 9.73 3.88 -17.39
CA TRP A 85 9.64 3.44 -18.78
C TRP A 85 10.70 2.38 -19.08
N THR A 86 10.34 1.39 -19.88
CA THR A 86 11.32 0.49 -20.50
C THR A 86 12.21 1.28 -21.46
N GLY A 87 13.34 0.67 -21.86
CA GLY A 87 14.03 1.11 -23.06
C GLY A 87 13.14 1.02 -24.31
N CYS A 88 13.55 1.72 -25.36
CA CYS A 88 12.93 1.64 -26.68
C CYS A 88 13.09 0.23 -27.28
N SER A 89 12.06 -0.20 -27.99
CA SER A 89 11.98 -1.55 -28.57
C SER A 89 12.97 -1.82 -29.70
N LYS A 90 13.49 -0.77 -30.36
CA LYS A 90 14.48 -0.90 -31.44
C LYS A 90 15.84 -0.34 -31.00
N PHE A 91 16.86 -0.78 -31.73
CA PHE A 91 18.21 -0.21 -31.65
C PHE A 91 18.17 1.30 -31.97
N LEU A 92 19.13 2.08 -31.46
CA LEU A 92 19.20 3.56 -31.59
C LEU A 92 18.07 4.35 -30.92
N CYS A 93 17.41 3.80 -29.90
CA CYS A 93 16.35 4.48 -29.16
C CYS A 93 15.13 4.86 -30.02
N GLU A 94 14.79 3.99 -30.99
CA GLU A 94 13.59 4.13 -31.81
C GLU A 94 12.53 3.08 -31.47
N GLY A 95 11.29 3.32 -31.91
CA GLY A 95 10.19 2.36 -31.80
C GLY A 95 9.25 2.73 -30.67
N THR A 96 8.99 1.80 -29.75
CA THR A 96 8.06 2.03 -28.63
C THR A 96 8.72 1.72 -27.30
N LYS A 97 8.32 2.47 -26.27
CA LYS A 97 8.62 2.16 -24.88
C LYS A 97 7.31 1.95 -24.13
N SER A 98 7.35 1.15 -23.07
CA SER A 98 6.19 0.89 -22.26
C SER A 98 6.46 1.02 -20.77
N ARG A 99 5.39 1.27 -20.02
CA ARG A 99 5.41 1.21 -18.57
C ARG A 99 4.14 0.55 -18.07
N TYR A 100 4.18 0.10 -16.83
CA TYR A 100 3.15 -0.75 -16.25
C TYR A 100 2.81 -0.25 -14.85
N ARG A 101 1.58 -0.47 -14.43
CA ARG A 101 1.17 -0.37 -13.04
C ARG A 101 0.30 -1.57 -12.71
N VAL A 102 0.12 -1.86 -11.43
CA VAL A 102 -0.70 -2.98 -10.99
C VAL A 102 -1.81 -2.51 -10.07
N VAL A 103 -2.84 -3.33 -9.95
CA VAL A 103 -3.82 -3.16 -8.89
C VAL A 103 -3.16 -3.56 -7.58
N VAL A 104 -3.09 -2.62 -6.64
CA VAL A 104 -2.61 -2.85 -5.27
C VAL A 104 -3.75 -3.32 -4.38
N ARG A 105 -4.96 -2.79 -4.63
CA ARG A 105 -6.17 -3.20 -3.91
C ARG A 105 -7.38 -3.08 -4.83
N GLU A 106 -8.18 -4.14 -4.86
CA GLU A 106 -9.47 -4.16 -5.56
C GLU A 106 -10.51 -3.33 -4.84
N ALA A 107 -11.51 -2.86 -5.59
CA ALA A 107 -12.65 -2.16 -5.03
C ALA A 107 -13.52 -3.10 -4.18
N MET A 108 -14.10 -2.59 -3.09
CA MET A 108 -15.02 -3.33 -2.22
C MET A 108 -16.25 -2.49 -1.89
N ASN A 109 -17.34 -3.15 -1.49
CA ASN A 109 -18.56 -2.51 -0.96
C ASN A 109 -19.15 -1.41 -1.86
N GLY A 110 -19.06 -1.57 -3.18
CA GLY A 110 -19.58 -0.59 -4.15
C GLY A 110 -18.65 0.60 -4.41
N GLY A 111 -17.38 0.53 -4.01
CA GLY A 111 -16.36 1.49 -4.40
C GLY A 111 -16.02 1.44 -5.89
N THR A 112 -15.26 2.43 -6.35
CA THR A 112 -14.88 2.63 -7.75
C THR A 112 -13.98 1.50 -8.23
N ALA A 113 -14.43 0.77 -9.25
CA ALA A 113 -13.70 -0.36 -9.82
C ALA A 113 -12.35 0.03 -10.43
N CYS A 114 -11.41 -0.90 -10.41
CA CYS A 114 -10.14 -0.74 -11.10
C CYS A 114 -10.35 -0.66 -12.63
N PRO A 115 -9.51 0.11 -13.34
CA PRO A 115 -9.50 0.08 -14.80
C PRO A 115 -9.11 -1.32 -15.32
N SER A 116 -9.51 -1.63 -16.55
CA SER A 116 -9.21 -2.93 -17.17
C SER A 116 -7.70 -3.12 -17.41
N SER A 117 -7.28 -4.38 -17.56
CA SER A 117 -5.86 -4.75 -17.69
C SER A 117 -5.12 -4.03 -18.83
N ASN A 118 -5.81 -3.69 -19.93
CA ASN A 118 -5.25 -2.90 -21.03
C ASN A 118 -4.91 -1.45 -20.65
N GLN A 119 -5.56 -0.88 -19.63
CA GLN A 119 -5.31 0.46 -19.09
C GLN A 119 -4.25 0.46 -17.98
N LEU A 120 -3.75 -0.72 -17.60
CA LEU A 120 -2.62 -0.91 -16.69
C LEU A 120 -1.26 -0.91 -17.40
N ARG A 121 -1.28 -0.87 -18.74
CA ARG A 121 -0.10 -0.72 -19.58
C ARG A 121 -0.21 0.54 -20.42
N GLN A 122 0.86 1.33 -20.44
CA GLN A 122 0.99 2.44 -21.38
C GLN A 122 2.13 2.15 -22.34
N VAL A 123 1.89 2.47 -23.61
CA VAL A 123 2.86 2.36 -24.69
C VAL A 123 2.91 3.70 -25.39
N VAL A 124 4.11 4.23 -25.58
CA VAL A 124 4.33 5.45 -26.34
C VAL A 124 5.43 5.20 -27.35
N GLU A 125 5.39 5.93 -28.45
CA GLU A 125 6.50 5.98 -29.38
C GLU A 125 7.70 6.66 -28.72
N CYS A 126 8.88 6.24 -29.14
CA CYS A 126 10.12 6.89 -28.77
C CYS A 126 11.01 7.08 -29.99
N SER A 127 11.64 8.25 -30.01
CA SER A 127 12.60 8.70 -30.99
C SER A 127 13.70 9.42 -30.23
N GLY A 128 14.80 8.72 -29.98
CA GLY A 128 15.94 9.23 -29.20
C GLY A 128 15.97 8.79 -27.75
N CYS A 129 17.16 8.92 -27.15
CA CYS A 129 17.46 8.53 -25.78
C CYS A 129 17.44 9.75 -24.86
N GLU A 130 17.03 9.62 -23.59
CA GLU A 130 17.07 10.75 -22.63
C GLU A 130 18.49 11.35 -22.50
N GLY A 131 18.60 12.69 -22.61
CA GLY A 131 19.84 13.46 -22.57
C GLY A 131 20.00 14.38 -23.79
N ILE A 132 21.02 15.24 -23.82
CA ILE A 132 21.38 16.07 -24.99
C ILE A 132 22.87 15.87 -25.24
N CYS A 133 23.28 15.81 -26.50
CA CYS A 133 24.68 15.90 -26.93
C CYS A 133 25.27 17.23 -26.47
N ASP A 134 25.91 17.21 -25.31
CA ASP A 134 26.72 18.30 -24.80
C ASP A 134 28.20 17.95 -24.97
N THR A 135 28.96 18.82 -25.63
CA THR A 135 30.40 18.67 -25.86
C THR A 135 31.25 19.20 -24.71
N GLN A 136 30.62 19.83 -23.70
CA GLN A 136 31.28 20.38 -22.51
C GLN A 136 31.32 19.38 -21.34
N LEU A 137 30.53 18.31 -21.38
CA LEU A 137 30.64 17.14 -20.49
C LEU A 137 31.28 15.96 -21.24
N GLU A 138 31.77 14.97 -20.50
CA GLU A 138 32.35 13.75 -21.06
C GLU A 138 31.56 13.22 -22.27
N PRO A 139 32.24 12.78 -23.36
CA PRO A 139 31.58 12.44 -24.60
C PRO A 139 30.56 11.31 -24.38
N ILE A 140 29.29 11.64 -24.57
CA ILE A 140 28.16 10.72 -24.38
C ILE A 140 28.26 9.51 -25.31
N CYS A 141 28.80 9.72 -26.52
CA CYS A 141 29.13 8.67 -27.47
C CYS A 141 30.63 8.36 -27.41
N GLN A 142 30.96 7.10 -27.14
CA GLN A 142 32.34 6.63 -27.00
C GLN A 142 32.87 6.05 -28.31
N ASN A 143 34.17 5.72 -28.35
CA ASN A 143 34.82 5.04 -29.47
C ASN A 143 34.55 5.68 -30.85
N SER A 144 34.75 7.00 -30.93
CA SER A 144 34.52 7.80 -32.13
C SER A 144 33.06 7.79 -32.64
N GLY A 145 32.09 7.53 -31.76
CA GLY A 145 30.67 7.67 -32.08
C GLY A 145 30.27 9.14 -32.22
N GLU A 146 29.48 9.45 -33.26
CA GLU A 146 28.91 10.77 -33.49
C GLU A 146 27.59 10.91 -32.72
N CYS A 147 27.46 11.98 -31.93
CA CYS A 147 26.24 12.26 -31.16
C CYS A 147 25.31 13.19 -31.94
N PHE A 148 24.03 12.84 -32.00
CA PHE A 148 22.99 13.64 -32.64
C PHE A 148 21.84 13.96 -31.68
N ASN A 149 21.45 15.23 -31.58
CA ASN A 149 20.29 15.66 -30.80
C ASN A 149 18.99 15.38 -31.55
N ILE A 150 17.98 14.90 -30.84
CA ILE A 150 16.61 14.72 -31.34
C ILE A 150 15.74 15.74 -30.62
N GLY A 151 15.77 16.99 -31.10
CA GLY A 151 15.06 18.10 -30.48
C GLY A 151 15.44 18.31 -29.01
N ASN A 152 14.43 18.50 -28.15
CA ASN A 152 14.58 18.50 -26.68
C ASN A 152 14.30 17.11 -26.06
N ASP A 153 14.02 16.10 -26.88
CA ASP A 153 13.53 14.79 -26.44
C ASP A 153 14.66 13.78 -26.24
N GLY A 154 15.88 14.11 -26.65
CA GLY A 154 17.00 13.20 -26.45
C GLY A 154 18.22 13.41 -27.33
N TYR A 155 19.09 12.41 -27.29
CA TYR A 155 20.19 12.18 -28.22
C TYR A 155 20.17 10.75 -28.76
N TYR A 156 20.90 10.50 -29.85
CA TYR A 156 21.34 9.16 -30.21
C TYR A 156 22.80 9.18 -30.67
N CYS A 157 23.48 8.05 -30.51
CA CYS A 157 24.85 7.87 -30.97
C CYS A 157 24.87 7.05 -32.27
N LYS A 158 25.51 7.58 -33.31
CA LYS A 158 25.91 6.81 -34.49
C LYS A 158 27.31 6.28 -34.27
N CYS A 159 27.42 4.98 -34.07
CA CYS A 159 28.70 4.37 -33.75
C CYS A 159 29.60 4.23 -34.99
N ALA A 160 30.92 4.34 -34.77
CA ALA A 160 31.91 3.95 -35.75
C ALA A 160 31.84 2.44 -36.04
N GLU A 161 32.41 2.02 -37.17
CA GLU A 161 32.45 0.62 -37.56
C GLU A 161 33.06 -0.26 -36.45
N GLY A 162 32.41 -1.40 -36.16
CA GLY A 162 32.83 -2.30 -35.08
C GLY A 162 32.39 -1.89 -33.67
N PHE A 163 31.61 -0.81 -33.49
CA PHE A 163 31.03 -0.44 -32.20
C PHE A 163 29.50 -0.38 -32.23
N TYR A 164 28.87 -0.73 -31.10
CA TYR A 164 27.42 -0.82 -30.94
C TYR A 164 26.97 -0.40 -29.53
N GLY A 165 25.65 -0.39 -29.32
CA GLY A 165 25.02 -0.02 -28.06
C GLY A 165 24.65 1.46 -27.98
N ARG A 166 23.97 1.84 -26.89
CA ARG A 166 23.42 3.20 -26.71
C ARG A 166 24.48 4.30 -26.81
N ASN A 167 25.66 4.05 -26.23
CA ASN A 167 26.77 5.01 -26.14
C ASN A 167 28.02 4.53 -26.89
N CYS A 168 27.88 3.59 -27.84
CA CYS A 168 28.99 3.03 -28.64
C CYS A 168 30.12 2.38 -27.84
N THR A 169 29.82 1.83 -26.67
CA THR A 169 30.80 1.19 -25.78
C THR A 169 31.02 -0.30 -26.07
N ILE A 170 30.16 -0.93 -26.88
CA ILE A 170 30.22 -2.36 -27.17
C ILE A 170 31.04 -2.58 -28.44
N SER A 171 32.18 -3.24 -28.36
CA SER A 171 32.99 -3.59 -29.54
C SER A 171 32.56 -4.93 -30.16
N SER A 172 32.62 -5.03 -31.49
CA SER A 172 32.48 -6.26 -32.28
C SER A 172 33.51 -7.32 -31.90
N ASP A 173 34.67 -6.92 -31.40
CA ASP A 173 35.76 -7.82 -31.01
C ASP A 173 35.47 -8.46 -29.65
N ASN A 174 34.66 -7.80 -28.81
CA ASN A 174 34.10 -8.38 -27.59
C ASN A 174 32.94 -9.35 -27.84
N LYS A 175 32.52 -9.55 -29.10
CA LYS A 175 31.61 -10.65 -29.46
C LYS A 175 32.25 -12.01 -29.22
N PHE A 176 33.59 -12.09 -29.17
CA PHE A 176 34.30 -13.30 -28.74
C PHE A 176 34.41 -13.47 -27.22
N ASN A 177 34.31 -12.41 -26.42
CA ASN A 177 34.31 -12.51 -24.95
C ASN A 177 32.92 -12.69 -24.33
N ILE A 178 31.83 -12.57 -25.10
CA ILE A 178 30.51 -13.05 -24.65
C ILE A 178 30.33 -14.55 -24.99
N ILE A 179 31.15 -15.10 -25.91
CA ILE A 179 31.18 -16.54 -26.20
C ILE A 179 32.35 -17.25 -25.47
N LEU A 180 33.39 -16.52 -25.02
CA LEU A 180 34.54 -17.07 -24.28
C LEU A 180 34.78 -16.42 -22.91
N GLY A 181 33.87 -15.58 -22.43
CA GLY A 181 33.83 -15.04 -21.05
C GLY A 181 33.29 -16.03 -20.01
N THR A 182 33.40 -17.33 -20.26
CA THR A 182 33.34 -18.37 -19.23
C THR A 182 34.70 -19.05 -19.11
N SER A 183 35.74 -18.28 -18.81
CA SER A 183 36.83 -18.88 -18.03
C SER A 183 36.23 -19.38 -16.71
N SER A 184 36.48 -20.65 -16.39
CA SER A 184 36.14 -21.36 -15.13
C SER A 184 34.76 -22.05 -15.01
N GLY A 185 34.53 -23.09 -15.80
CA GLY A 185 33.45 -24.06 -15.53
C GLY A 185 33.71 -25.47 -16.06
N LEU A 186 34.28 -25.59 -17.27
CA LEU A 186 34.49 -26.90 -17.91
C LEU A 186 35.85 -27.53 -17.57
N ALA A 187 36.89 -26.74 -17.30
CA ALA A 187 38.19 -27.26 -16.89
C ALA A 187 38.20 -27.81 -15.45
N VAL A 188 37.32 -27.31 -14.58
CA VAL A 188 37.16 -27.84 -13.21
C VAL A 188 36.30 -29.11 -13.22
N GLY A 189 35.31 -29.21 -14.12
CA GLY A 189 34.47 -30.41 -14.25
C GLY A 189 35.22 -31.65 -14.72
N LEU A 190 36.12 -31.53 -15.71
CA LEU A 190 36.89 -32.67 -16.22
C LEU A 190 37.99 -33.15 -15.24
N LEU A 191 38.58 -32.25 -14.47
CA LEU A 191 39.57 -32.61 -13.43
C LEU A 191 38.91 -33.24 -12.20
N VAL A 192 37.70 -32.79 -11.80
CA VAL A 192 36.94 -33.39 -10.68
C VAL A 192 36.40 -34.78 -11.06
N ILE A 193 35.97 -34.99 -12.31
CA ILE A 193 35.52 -36.31 -12.78
C ILE A 193 36.70 -37.29 -12.90
N LEU A 194 37.90 -36.85 -13.34
CA LEU A 194 39.09 -37.71 -13.32
C LEU A 194 39.54 -38.05 -11.89
N PHE A 195 39.41 -37.14 -10.92
CA PHE A 195 39.76 -37.41 -9.52
C PHE A 195 38.79 -38.38 -8.83
N ILE A 196 37.49 -38.31 -9.13
CA ILE A 196 36.48 -39.24 -8.60
C ILE A 196 36.64 -40.64 -9.21
N LEU A 197 36.97 -40.74 -10.50
CA LEU A 197 37.22 -42.03 -11.16
C LEU A 197 38.54 -42.69 -10.77
N LEU A 198 39.55 -41.92 -10.34
CA LEU A 198 40.82 -42.46 -9.86
C LEU A 198 40.81 -42.79 -8.35
N LEU A 199 39.99 -42.11 -7.54
CA LEU A 199 39.81 -42.45 -6.11
C LEU A 199 38.76 -43.55 -5.87
N GLY A 200 37.85 -43.78 -6.81
CA GLY A 200 36.84 -44.86 -6.74
C GLY A 200 37.35 -46.27 -7.04
N ARG A 201 38.62 -46.43 -7.41
CA ARG A 201 39.23 -47.75 -7.72
C ARG A 201 40.21 -48.26 -6.66
N SER A 202 40.28 -47.59 -5.51
CA SER A 202 41.14 -47.97 -4.38
C SER A 202 40.38 -47.90 -3.05
N ARG A 203 39.30 -48.65 -2.92
CA ARG A 203 38.80 -49.19 -1.65
C ARG A 203 37.70 -50.22 -1.93
N ASN A 204 38.09 -51.49 -1.77
CA ASN A 204 37.31 -52.71 -1.48
C ASN A 204 35.86 -52.78 -1.94
#